data_AF-I3DEJ1-F1
#
_entry.id   AF-I3DEJ1-F1
#
_cell.length_a   1.000
_cell.length_b   1.000
_cell.length_c   1.000
_cell.angle_alpha   90.00
_cell.angle_beta   90.00
_cell.angle_gamma   90.00
#
_symmetry.space_group_name_H-M   'P 1'
#
loop_
_entity.id
_entity.type
_entity.pdbx_description
1 polymer ?
#
loop_
_entity_poly.entity_id
_entity_poly.type
_entity_poly.pdbx_seq_one_letter_code
_entity_poly.pdbx_strand_id
1 'polypeptide(L)'
;MQKKILITLCGLLLVGCASQNKQDVFVTKQDLLGEWNCTTQYPEMDLVTVDNLTIHQDGSLFNEGVMINHNVFVYGVEQKGTWQLNGNALTYRMPTNKVTRKHSDKVIALLAKDKNLKSAEEKLFKLYSSPPSTPEGELIDLMIIGRGKRPADNREFLLLEQKIDTHRFGNVCYRMD
;
A
#
# COMPACT_ATOMS: atom_id res chain seq x y z
N MET A 1 -3.03 47.90 -58.03
CA MET A 1 -3.80 46.65 -57.85
C MET A 1 -2.90 45.61 -57.21
N GLN A 2 -3.36 45.04 -56.11
CA GLN A 2 -2.65 44.12 -55.21
C GLN A 2 -2.44 42.74 -55.85
N LYS A 3 -1.36 42.02 -55.47
CA LYS A 3 -1.42 40.69 -54.82
C LYS A 3 -0.04 40.05 -54.57
N LYS A 4 0.13 39.70 -53.28
CA LYS A 4 0.75 38.47 -52.71
C LYS A 4 2.26 38.28 -52.83
N ILE A 5 2.95 38.51 -51.70
CA ILE A 5 4.09 37.68 -51.29
C ILE A 5 3.77 37.15 -49.89
N LEU A 6 3.55 35.84 -49.80
CA LEU A 6 3.47 35.10 -48.54
C LEU A 6 4.90 35.00 -48.00
N ILE A 7 5.14 35.52 -46.81
CA ILE A 7 6.36 35.25 -46.03
C ILE A 7 6.03 34.05 -45.13
N THR A 8 6.55 32.89 -45.51
CA THR A 8 6.48 31.65 -44.73
C THR A 8 7.42 31.76 -43.54
N LEU A 9 6.85 32.01 -42.36
CA LEU A 9 7.55 31.99 -41.08
C LEU A 9 7.68 30.52 -40.62
N CYS A 10 8.77 29.85 -41.02
CA CYS A 10 9.15 28.57 -40.42
C CYS A 10 9.71 28.83 -39.02
N GLY A 11 8.81 28.87 -38.03
CA GLY A 11 9.17 28.73 -36.63
C GLY A 11 9.67 27.30 -36.39
N LEU A 12 10.97 27.16 -36.11
CA LEU A 12 11.55 25.96 -35.51
C LEU A 12 10.89 25.76 -34.14
N LEU A 13 9.82 24.98 -34.09
CA LEU A 13 9.32 24.40 -32.85
C LEU A 13 10.36 23.38 -32.39
N LEU A 14 11.22 23.82 -31.47
CA LEU A 14 11.90 22.92 -30.54
C LEU A 14 10.79 22.19 -29.78
N VAL A 15 10.40 21.03 -30.30
CA VAL A 15 9.69 20.01 -29.53
C VAL A 15 10.72 19.51 -28.53
N GLY A 16 10.85 20.24 -27.42
CA GLY A 16 11.47 19.71 -26.23
C GLY A 16 10.66 18.48 -25.84
N CYS A 17 11.19 17.30 -26.13
CA CYS A 17 10.79 16.10 -25.43
C CYS A 17 11.03 16.39 -23.95
N ALA A 18 9.99 16.84 -23.25
CA ALA A 18 9.94 16.77 -21.82
C ALA A 18 9.93 15.27 -21.50
N SER A 19 11.13 14.68 -21.42
CA SER A 19 11.33 13.47 -20.63
C SER A 19 10.69 13.79 -19.29
N GLN A 20 9.61 13.09 -18.96
CA GLN A 20 9.07 13.08 -17.62
C GLN A 20 10.19 12.55 -16.74
N ASN A 21 11.02 13.46 -16.22
CA ASN A 21 12.00 13.14 -15.21
C ASN A 21 11.19 12.50 -14.08
N LYS A 22 11.41 11.20 -13.84
CA LYS A 22 11.07 10.59 -12.55
C LYS A 22 11.72 11.51 -11.53
N GLN A 23 10.89 12.30 -10.86
CA GLN A 23 11.36 13.20 -9.84
C GLN A 23 11.96 12.31 -8.77
N ASP A 24 13.27 12.43 -8.53
CA ASP A 24 13.94 11.63 -7.51
C ASP A 24 13.24 11.92 -6.18
N VAL A 25 12.45 10.95 -5.72
CA VAL A 25 11.77 11.06 -4.44
C VAL A 25 12.87 10.93 -3.40
N PHE A 26 13.09 11.96 -2.60
CA PHE A 26 14.05 11.87 -1.50
C PHE A 26 13.30 11.66 -0.19
N VAL A 27 13.57 10.53 0.46
CA VAL A 27 13.01 10.20 1.77
C VAL A 27 14.13 9.86 2.73
N THR A 28 14.06 10.44 3.92
CA THR A 28 14.95 10.10 5.04
C THR A 28 14.24 9.19 6.03
N LYS A 29 15.00 8.52 6.90
CA LYS A 29 14.42 7.75 8.01
C LYS A 29 13.49 8.59 8.89
N GLN A 30 13.84 9.86 9.12
CA GLN A 30 13.05 10.76 9.95
C GLN A 30 11.66 11.03 9.36
N ASP A 31 11.55 11.06 8.04
CA ASP A 31 10.28 11.26 7.35
C ASP A 31 9.32 10.09 7.56
N LEU A 32 9.81 8.90 7.89
CA LEU A 32 9.00 7.69 8.07
C LEU A 32 8.52 7.49 9.50
N LEU A 33 9.16 8.09 10.50
CA LEU A 33 8.83 7.86 11.91
C LEU A 33 7.43 8.35 12.26
N GLY A 34 6.73 7.63 13.14
CA GLY A 34 5.41 7.99 13.64
C GLY A 34 4.30 7.07 13.14
N GLU A 35 3.06 7.55 13.23
CA GLU A 35 1.86 6.79 12.94
C GLU A 35 1.32 7.06 11.53
N TRP A 36 0.93 6.00 10.83
CA TRP A 36 0.44 6.03 9.46
C TRP A 36 -0.79 5.16 9.30
N ASN A 37 -1.78 5.66 8.57
CA ASN A 37 -2.88 4.85 8.06
C ASN A 37 -2.63 4.57 6.58
N CYS A 38 -2.39 3.31 6.25
CA CYS A 38 -2.04 2.85 4.91
C CYS A 38 -3.16 2.01 4.31
N THR A 39 -3.43 2.19 3.03
CA THR A 39 -4.39 1.36 2.28
C THR A 39 -3.71 0.74 1.08
N THR A 40 -3.87 -0.57 0.92
CA THR A 40 -3.41 -1.31 -0.27
C THR A 40 -4.59 -1.98 -0.93
N GLN A 41 -4.65 -1.92 -2.26
CA GLN A 41 -5.63 -2.67 -3.04
C GLN A 41 -4.92 -3.76 -3.83
N TYR A 42 -5.46 -4.97 -3.76
CA TYR A 42 -5.02 -6.14 -4.51
C TYR A 42 -6.19 -6.66 -5.36
N PRO A 43 -6.46 -6.04 -6.53
CA PRO A 43 -7.65 -6.35 -7.32
C PRO A 43 -7.74 -7.82 -7.76
N GLU A 44 -6.59 -8.42 -8.09
CA GLU A 44 -6.50 -9.82 -8.53
C GLU A 44 -6.83 -10.83 -7.43
N MET A 45 -6.74 -10.41 -6.16
CA MET A 45 -7.05 -11.23 -4.99
C MET A 45 -8.39 -10.86 -4.35
N ASP A 46 -9.12 -9.90 -4.93
CA ASP A 46 -10.30 -9.26 -4.34
C ASP A 46 -10.08 -8.91 -2.86
N LEU A 47 -8.95 -8.27 -2.59
CA LEU A 47 -8.45 -7.99 -1.25
C LEU A 47 -8.08 -6.50 -1.11
N VAL A 48 -8.50 -5.90 -0.01
CA VAL A 48 -8.05 -4.59 0.45
C VAL A 48 -7.47 -4.73 1.84
N THR A 49 -6.35 -4.07 2.10
CA THR A 49 -5.80 -3.92 3.46
C THR A 49 -5.87 -2.47 3.87
N VAL A 50 -6.21 -2.25 5.15
CA VAL A 50 -6.11 -0.96 5.81
C VAL A 50 -5.30 -1.16 7.08
N ASP A 51 -4.12 -0.59 7.12
CA ASP A 51 -3.07 -0.86 8.12
C ASP A 51 -2.78 0.42 8.91
N ASN A 52 -2.86 0.36 10.25
CA ASN A 52 -2.36 1.43 11.11
C ASN A 52 -0.95 1.06 11.57
N LEU A 53 0.05 1.67 10.93
CA LEU A 53 1.45 1.42 11.19
C LEU A 53 2.01 2.42 12.19
N THR A 54 2.80 1.94 13.15
CA THR A 54 3.65 2.78 14.00
C THR A 54 5.11 2.44 13.72
N ILE A 55 5.85 3.41 13.18
CA ILE A 55 7.27 3.28 12.81
C ILE A 55 8.13 3.97 13.87
N HIS A 56 8.93 3.20 14.60
CA HIS A 56 9.75 3.70 15.69
C HIS A 56 11.21 3.96 15.28
N GLN A 57 11.85 4.90 15.97
CA GLN A 57 13.25 5.30 15.70
C GLN A 57 14.25 4.17 15.93
N ASP A 58 13.95 3.24 16.83
CA ASP A 58 14.79 2.09 17.17
C ASP A 58 14.77 0.98 16.09
N GLY A 59 13.99 1.16 15.02
CA GLY A 59 13.83 0.19 13.95
C GLY A 59 12.67 -0.78 14.16
N SER A 60 11.91 -0.66 15.25
CA SER A 60 10.70 -1.47 15.46
C SER A 60 9.49 -0.90 14.71
N LEU A 61 8.58 -1.81 14.35
CA LEU A 61 7.37 -1.54 13.58
C LEU A 61 6.20 -2.28 14.25
N PHE A 62 5.08 -1.59 14.42
CA PHE A 62 3.81 -2.18 14.82
C PHE A 62 2.76 -1.96 13.72
N ASN A 63 1.92 -2.95 13.48
CA ASN A 63 0.76 -2.86 12.59
C ASN A 63 -0.48 -3.34 13.33
N GLU A 64 -1.53 -2.53 13.34
CA GLU A 64 -2.89 -2.96 13.64
C GLU A 64 -3.79 -2.60 12.46
N GLY A 65 -4.30 -3.60 11.76
CA GLY A 65 -4.99 -3.41 10.50
C GLY A 65 -6.19 -4.32 10.31
N VAL A 66 -6.82 -4.15 9.16
CA VAL A 66 -7.90 -5.02 8.67
C VAL A 66 -7.63 -5.46 7.25
N MET A 67 -7.89 -6.73 6.99
CA MET A 67 -7.96 -7.31 5.65
C MET A 67 -9.42 -7.53 5.28
N ILE A 68 -9.85 -6.98 4.16
CA ILE A 68 -11.20 -7.08 3.63
C ILE A 68 -11.13 -7.87 2.33
N ASN A 69 -11.61 -9.10 2.36
CA ASN A 69 -11.57 -10.03 1.23
C ASN A 69 -12.99 -10.26 0.68
N HIS A 70 -13.13 -10.25 -0.64
CA HIS A 70 -14.41 -10.31 -1.35
C HIS A 70 -15.44 -9.27 -0.89
N ASN A 71 -14.97 -8.13 -0.36
CA ASN A 71 -15.80 -7.06 0.22
C ASN A 71 -16.75 -7.50 1.36
N VAL A 72 -16.55 -8.70 1.92
CA VAL A 72 -17.50 -9.31 2.86
C VAL A 72 -16.78 -9.94 4.05
N PHE A 73 -15.65 -10.60 3.83
CA PHE A 73 -14.87 -11.21 4.91
C PHE A 73 -13.88 -10.20 5.46
N VAL A 74 -13.99 -9.92 6.75
CA VAL A 74 -13.15 -8.95 7.46
C VAL A 74 -12.33 -9.67 8.51
N TYR A 75 -11.01 -9.48 8.43
CA TYR A 75 -10.05 -10.04 9.37
C TYR A 75 -9.26 -8.91 10.03
N GLY A 76 -9.22 -8.89 11.35
CA GLY A 76 -8.31 -8.02 12.08
C GLY A 76 -6.92 -8.63 12.11
N VAL A 77 -5.89 -7.80 11.93
CA VAL A 77 -4.48 -8.21 11.85
C VAL A 77 -3.68 -7.41 12.86
N GLU A 78 -2.91 -8.07 13.70
CA GLU A 78 -1.92 -7.47 14.59
C GLU A 78 -0.54 -8.06 14.29
N GLN A 79 0.43 -7.20 13.98
CA GLN A 79 1.81 -7.61 13.68
C GLN A 79 2.81 -6.71 14.39
N LYS A 80 3.91 -7.31 14.82
CA LYS A 80 5.12 -6.66 15.31
C LYS A 80 6.29 -7.10 14.44
N GLY A 81 7.13 -6.15 14.08
CA GLY A 81 8.24 -6.37 13.20
C GLY A 81 9.32 -5.31 13.29
N THR A 82 10.15 -5.27 12.26
CA THR A 82 11.20 -4.26 12.09
C THR A 82 11.12 -3.64 10.71
N TRP A 83 11.72 -2.47 10.56
CA TRP A 83 11.77 -1.75 9.30
C TRP A 83 13.18 -1.25 8.99
N GLN A 84 13.49 -1.13 7.70
CA GLN A 84 14.74 -0.57 7.20
C GLN A 84 14.49 0.28 5.95
N LEU A 85 15.28 1.34 5.80
CA LEU A 85 15.27 2.20 4.61
C LEU A 85 16.66 2.22 3.99
N ASN A 86 16.75 1.89 2.70
CA ASN A 86 17.96 1.99 1.87
C ASN A 86 17.64 2.76 0.59
N GLY A 87 18.05 4.02 0.50
CA GLY A 87 17.54 4.94 -0.53
C GLY A 87 16.01 5.06 -0.39
N ASN A 88 15.28 4.69 -1.44
CA ASN A 88 13.81 4.65 -1.44
C ASN A 88 13.23 3.25 -1.23
N ALA A 89 14.08 2.24 -1.05
CA ALA A 89 13.63 0.89 -0.73
C ALA A 89 13.34 0.80 0.77
N LEU A 90 12.07 0.54 1.09
CA LEU A 90 11.56 0.35 2.44
C LEU A 90 11.22 -1.14 2.61
N THR A 91 11.87 -1.80 3.56
CA THR A 91 11.63 -3.22 3.84
C THR A 91 11.03 -3.37 5.23
N TYR A 92 9.94 -4.11 5.34
CA TYR A 92 9.41 -4.59 6.61
C TYR A 92 9.70 -6.07 6.79
N ARG A 93 9.96 -6.43 8.05
CA ARG A 93 10.15 -7.81 8.47
C ARG A 93 9.15 -8.12 9.58
N MET A 94 8.17 -8.98 9.31
CA MET A 94 7.04 -9.27 10.19
C MET A 94 7.08 -10.73 10.71
N PRO A 95 7.81 -11.02 11.80
CA PRO A 95 7.90 -12.35 12.40
C PRO A 95 6.62 -12.77 13.13
N THR A 96 5.79 -11.81 13.52
CA THR A 96 4.53 -12.09 14.22
C THR A 96 3.34 -11.75 13.34
N ASN A 97 2.32 -12.60 13.41
CA ASN A 97 1.06 -12.39 12.72
C ASN A 97 -0.07 -13.00 13.57
N LYS A 98 -0.97 -12.14 14.05
CA LYS A 98 -2.17 -12.56 14.77
C LYS A 98 -3.38 -12.10 13.99
N VAL A 99 -4.17 -13.06 13.54
CA VAL A 99 -5.38 -12.82 12.74
C VAL A 99 -6.63 -13.18 13.54
N THR A 100 -7.63 -12.31 13.50
CA THR A 100 -8.92 -12.51 14.15
C THR A 100 -10.06 -12.28 13.17
N ARG A 101 -11.18 -12.99 13.33
CA ARG A 101 -12.39 -12.72 12.54
C ARG A 101 -13.09 -11.47 13.08
N LYS A 102 -13.42 -10.53 12.19
CA LYS A 102 -14.13 -9.28 12.49
C LYS A 102 -15.36 -9.09 11.59
N HIS A 103 -15.95 -10.21 11.16
CA HIS A 103 -17.15 -10.23 10.31
C HIS A 103 -18.34 -9.54 10.99
N SER A 104 -19.17 -8.87 10.19
CA SER A 104 -20.44 -8.31 10.68
C SER A 104 -21.45 -9.40 11.05
N ASP A 105 -22.42 -9.07 11.89
CA ASP A 105 -23.51 -10.00 12.29
C ASP A 105 -24.24 -10.59 11.08
N LYS A 106 -24.42 -9.79 10.03
CA LYS A 106 -25.03 -10.26 8.76
C LYS A 106 -24.20 -11.38 8.14
N VAL A 107 -22.88 -11.24 8.08
CA VAL A 107 -21.97 -12.24 7.51
C VAL A 107 -21.92 -13.49 8.38
N ILE A 108 -21.88 -13.31 9.71
CA ILE A 108 -21.95 -14.44 10.67
C ILE A 108 -23.25 -15.24 10.45
N ALA A 109 -24.39 -14.57 10.29
CA ALA A 109 -25.67 -15.22 10.02
C ALA A 109 -25.70 -15.95 8.67
N LEU A 110 -25.01 -15.43 7.64
CA LEU A 110 -24.88 -16.11 6.34
C LEU A 110 -24.00 -17.36 6.45
N LEU A 111 -22.86 -17.26 7.13
CA LEU A 111 -21.94 -18.38 7.36
C LEU A 111 -22.59 -19.52 8.17
N ALA A 112 -23.55 -19.20 9.04
CA ALA A 112 -24.31 -20.20 9.77
C ALA A 112 -25.29 -21.01 8.88
N LYS A 113 -25.74 -20.41 7.77
CA LYS A 113 -26.75 -20.99 6.86
C LYS A 113 -26.12 -21.68 5.65
N ASP A 114 -25.04 -21.14 5.13
CA ASP A 114 -24.37 -21.63 3.92
C ASP A 114 -23.05 -22.34 4.25
N LYS A 115 -23.05 -23.67 4.12
CA LYS A 115 -21.88 -24.51 4.39
C LYS A 115 -20.73 -24.29 3.40
N ASN A 116 -21.03 -23.97 2.15
CA ASN A 116 -20.00 -23.73 1.13
C ASN A 116 -19.30 -22.40 1.39
N LEU A 117 -20.09 -21.36 1.69
CA LEU A 117 -19.55 -20.05 2.09
C LEU A 117 -18.70 -20.17 3.36
N LYS A 118 -19.16 -20.93 4.36
CA LYS A 118 -18.39 -21.20 5.57
C LYS A 118 -17.07 -21.92 5.28
N SER A 119 -17.08 -22.94 4.44
CA SER A 119 -15.85 -23.65 4.08
C SER A 119 -14.87 -22.75 3.31
N ALA A 120 -15.36 -21.85 2.45
CA ALA A 120 -14.52 -20.88 1.76
C ALA A 120 -13.88 -19.89 2.76
N GLU A 121 -14.67 -19.34 3.68
CA GLU A 121 -14.19 -18.45 4.75
C GLU A 121 -13.14 -19.13 5.63
N GLU A 122 -13.36 -20.39 6.02
CA GLU A 122 -12.43 -21.13 6.87
C GLU A 122 -11.08 -21.36 6.18
N LYS A 123 -11.08 -21.59 4.86
CA LYS A 123 -9.85 -21.69 4.05
C LYS A 123 -9.10 -20.37 4.02
N LEU A 124 -9.79 -19.25 3.82
CA LEU A 124 -9.19 -17.91 3.85
C LEU A 124 -8.62 -17.60 5.24
N PHE A 125 -9.39 -17.84 6.30
CA PHE A 125 -8.93 -17.62 7.67
C PHE A 125 -7.69 -18.46 7.99
N LYS A 126 -7.66 -19.73 7.56
CA LYS A 126 -6.49 -20.60 7.74
C LYS A 126 -5.27 -20.08 6.95
N LEU A 127 -5.47 -19.64 5.71
CA LEU A 127 -4.41 -19.04 4.90
C LEU A 127 -3.79 -17.84 5.63
N TYR A 128 -4.62 -16.89 6.05
CA TYR A 128 -4.14 -15.66 6.71
C TYR A 128 -3.58 -15.88 8.11
N SER A 129 -4.10 -16.86 8.86
CA SER A 129 -3.61 -17.19 10.21
C SER A 129 -2.37 -18.08 10.20
N SER A 130 -1.88 -18.47 9.02
CA SER A 130 -0.69 -19.32 8.94
C SER A 130 0.53 -18.52 9.40
N PRO A 131 1.40 -19.12 10.24
CA PRO A 131 2.62 -18.45 10.66
C PRO A 131 3.53 -18.20 9.46
N PRO A 132 4.43 -17.21 9.53
CA PRO A 132 5.45 -17.02 8.50
C PRO A 132 6.24 -18.30 8.25
N SER A 133 6.67 -18.50 7.00
CA SER A 133 7.42 -19.70 6.60
C SER A 133 8.84 -19.75 7.16
N THR A 134 9.38 -18.64 7.68
CA THR A 134 10.69 -18.57 8.32
C THR A 134 10.63 -17.87 9.68
N PRO A 135 11.57 -18.15 10.60
CA PRO A 135 11.63 -17.48 11.91
C PRO A 135 11.77 -15.95 11.80
N GLU A 136 12.38 -15.49 10.71
CA GLU A 136 12.58 -14.07 10.44
C GLU A 136 11.34 -13.38 9.91
N GLY A 137 10.23 -14.09 9.69
CA GLY A 137 8.96 -13.49 9.31
C GLY A 137 8.76 -13.25 7.83
N GLU A 138 7.59 -12.70 7.51
CA GLU A 138 7.28 -12.24 6.16
C GLU A 138 8.11 -10.99 5.83
N LEU A 139 8.68 -10.98 4.62
CA LEU A 139 9.38 -9.82 4.07
C LEU A 139 8.43 -9.06 3.15
N ILE A 140 8.25 -7.78 3.45
CA ILE A 140 7.43 -6.87 2.66
C ILE A 140 8.36 -5.80 2.10
N ASP A 141 8.69 -5.92 0.82
CA ASP A 141 9.54 -4.96 0.11
C ASP A 141 8.69 -3.92 -0.62
N LEU A 142 8.93 -2.66 -0.28
CA LEU A 142 8.20 -1.50 -0.77
C LEU A 142 9.18 -0.52 -1.41
N MET A 143 8.75 0.12 -2.49
CA MET A 143 9.46 1.26 -3.08
C MET A 143 8.68 2.53 -2.79
N ILE A 144 9.34 3.54 -2.22
CA ILE A 144 8.73 4.86 -2.08
C ILE A 144 8.79 5.58 -3.41
N ILE A 145 7.62 5.80 -4.01
CA ILE A 145 7.46 6.37 -5.35
C ILE A 145 6.88 7.78 -5.33
N GLY A 146 6.50 8.29 -4.15
CA GLY A 146 6.03 9.66 -3.99
C GLY A 146 5.81 10.03 -2.53
N ARG A 147 5.79 11.33 -2.26
CA ARG A 147 5.41 11.90 -0.96
C ARG A 147 4.89 13.31 -1.14
N GLY A 148 4.16 13.81 -0.15
CA GLY A 148 3.71 15.20 -0.15
C GLY A 148 2.75 15.49 0.99
N LYS A 149 1.96 16.55 0.81
CA LYS A 149 0.85 16.90 1.69
C LYS A 149 -0.43 16.98 0.88
N ARG A 150 -1.51 16.42 1.42
CA ARG A 150 -2.82 16.45 0.79
C ARG A 150 -3.38 17.88 0.87
N PRO A 151 -3.77 18.53 -0.24
CA PRO A 151 -4.23 19.92 -0.20
C PRO A 151 -5.47 20.18 0.65
N ALA A 152 -6.32 19.16 0.81
CA ALA A 152 -7.59 19.29 1.53
C ALA A 152 -7.44 19.53 3.03
N ASP A 153 -6.43 18.91 3.66
CA ASP A 153 -6.25 18.88 5.11
C ASP A 153 -4.78 18.98 5.55
N ASN A 154 -3.87 19.24 4.61
CA ASN A 154 -2.43 19.35 4.82
C ASN A 154 -1.78 18.09 5.41
N ARG A 155 -2.47 16.94 5.39
CA ARG A 155 -1.97 15.68 5.93
C ARG A 155 -0.86 15.13 5.05
N GLU A 156 0.24 14.72 5.66
CA GLU A 156 1.36 14.11 4.93
C GLU A 156 0.92 12.78 4.33
N PHE A 157 1.43 12.47 3.15
CA PHE A 157 1.22 11.17 2.51
C PHE A 157 2.51 10.60 1.93
N LEU A 158 2.54 9.28 1.84
CA LEU A 158 3.50 8.49 1.08
C LEU A 158 2.76 7.67 0.04
N LEU A 159 3.36 7.55 -1.15
CA LEU A 159 2.98 6.60 -2.17
C LEU A 159 4.04 5.51 -2.22
N LEU A 160 3.61 4.29 -2.00
CA LEU A 160 4.43 3.09 -1.93
C LEU A 160 4.02 2.15 -3.05
N GLU A 161 4.98 1.41 -3.61
CA GLU A 161 4.73 0.33 -4.54
C GLU A 161 5.28 -0.97 -3.95
N GLN A 162 4.42 -1.97 -3.80
CA GLN A 162 4.82 -3.33 -3.45
C GLN A 162 4.87 -4.19 -4.71
N LYS A 163 5.94 -4.96 -4.88
CA LYS A 163 6.03 -5.95 -5.96
C LYS A 163 5.87 -7.35 -5.40
N ILE A 164 4.89 -8.10 -5.90
CA ILE A 164 4.69 -9.52 -5.58
C ILE A 164 4.69 -10.26 -6.92
N ASP A 165 5.67 -11.15 -7.09
CA ASP A 165 5.95 -11.85 -8.35
C ASP A 165 6.06 -10.90 -9.56
N THR A 166 5.07 -10.92 -10.45
CA THR A 166 5.00 -10.08 -11.65
C THR A 166 4.09 -8.88 -11.49
N HIS A 167 3.35 -8.78 -10.38
CA HIS A 167 2.35 -7.76 -10.12
C HIS A 167 2.90 -6.65 -9.21
N ARG A 168 2.33 -5.46 -9.37
CA ARG A 168 2.67 -4.25 -8.62
C ARG A 168 1.42 -3.70 -7.99
N PHE A 169 1.46 -3.48 -6.68
CA PHE A 169 0.34 -2.99 -5.89
C PHE A 169 0.70 -1.63 -5.31
N GLY A 170 -0.15 -0.65 -5.57
CA GLY A 170 -0.02 0.68 -4.99
C GLY A 170 -0.54 0.67 -3.55
N ASN A 171 0.26 1.23 -2.66
CA ASN A 171 -0.12 1.50 -1.28
C ASN A 171 -0.04 3.01 -1.04
N VAL A 172 -1.08 3.56 -0.40
CA VAL A 172 -1.13 4.97 -0.02
C VAL A 172 -1.19 5.05 1.49
N CYS A 173 -0.20 5.72 2.08
CA CYS A 173 -0.17 5.99 3.52
C CYS A 173 -0.42 7.46 3.79
N TYR A 174 -1.23 7.74 4.81
CA TYR A 174 -1.45 9.08 5.34
C TYR A 174 -0.99 9.14 6.79
N ARG A 175 -0.33 10.23 7.16
CA ARG A 175 0.08 10.48 8.54
C ARG A 175 -1.14 10.54 9.45
N MET A 176 -1.07 9.88 10.60
CA MET A 176 -2.07 10.02 11.65
C MET A 176 -1.72 11.21 12.55
N ASP A 177 -2.74 11.93 13.00
CA ASP A 177 -2.63 13.16 13.79
C ASP A 177 -2.32 12.86 15.27
#